data_AF-A0A9E1RH73-F1
#
_entry.id   AF-A0A9E1RH73-F1
#
_cell.length_a   1.000
_cell.length_b   1.000
_cell.length_c   1.000
_cell.angle_alpha   90.00
_cell.angle_beta   90.00
_cell.angle_gamma   90.00
#
_symmetry.space_group_name_H-M   'P 1'
#
loop_
_entity.id
_entity.type
_entity.pdbx_description
1 polymer ?
#
loop_
_entity_poly.entity_id
_entity_poly.type
_entity_poly.pdbx_seq_one_letter_code
_entity_poly.pdbx_strand_id
1 'polypeptide(L)'
;MANDTVQVRVTPELKEQAESVFKAIGLKTSEAIRLFLQQAVNSGGLPFQPMAKQPNTATLEAMKELEKGGGERIKNADDLFKSWDKK
;
A
#
# COMPACT_ATOMS: atom_id res chain seq x y z
N MET A 1 29.74 -14.68 -7.72
CA MET A 1 28.43 -14.50 -7.04
C MET A 1 27.38 -15.12 -7.93
N ALA A 2 26.48 -15.94 -7.38
CA ALA A 2 25.42 -16.55 -8.17
C ALA A 2 24.42 -15.46 -8.60
N ASN A 3 24.02 -15.47 -9.87
CA ASN A 3 23.00 -14.56 -10.40
C ASN A 3 21.75 -15.40 -10.70
N ASP A 4 20.63 -15.02 -10.11
CA ASP A 4 19.33 -15.62 -10.41
C ASP A 4 18.53 -14.73 -11.36
N THR A 5 17.74 -15.37 -12.22
CA THR A 5 16.90 -14.67 -13.21
C THR A 5 15.47 -14.55 -12.70
N VAL A 6 14.93 -13.33 -12.70
CA VAL A 6 13.52 -13.06 -12.39
C VAL A 6 12.75 -12.88 -13.70
N GLN A 7 11.72 -13.70 -13.92
CA GLN A 7 10.81 -13.59 -15.07
C GLN A 7 9.41 -13.18 -14.61
N VAL A 8 8.86 -12.12 -15.21
CA VAL A 8 7.53 -11.59 -14.89
C VAL A 8 6.76 -11.36 -16.17
N ARG A 9 5.50 -11.80 -16.21
CA ARG A 9 4.58 -11.50 -17.31
C ARG A 9 3.91 -10.15 -17.06
N VAL A 10 3.99 -9.27 -18.05
CA VAL A 10 3.35 -7.95 -18.05
C VAL A 10 2.70 -7.71 -19.41
N THR A 11 1.71 -6.82 -19.45
CA THR A 11 1.15 -6.37 -20.73
C THR A 11 2.19 -5.53 -21.50
N PRO A 12 2.14 -5.53 -22.84
CA PRO A 12 3.06 -4.72 -23.64
C PRO A 12 2.92 -3.22 -23.33
N GLU A 13 1.68 -2.76 -23.11
CA GLU A 13 1.40 -1.36 -22.76
C GLU A 13 2.06 -0.95 -21.42
N LEU A 14 1.94 -1.80 -20.39
CA LEU A 14 2.59 -1.53 -19.10
C LEU A 14 4.11 -1.49 -19.21
N LYS A 15 4.69 -2.39 -20.02
CA LYS A 15 6.13 -2.44 -20.27
C LYS A 15 6.61 -1.13 -20.92
N GLU A 16 5.91 -0.67 -21.95
CA GLU A 16 6.28 0.56 -22.67
C GLU A 16 6.17 1.80 -21.79
N GLN A 17 5.08 1.91 -21.02
CA GLN A 17 4.90 3.00 -20.05
C GLN A 17 6.01 3.01 -19.00
N ALA A 18 6.32 1.85 -18.41
CA ALA A 18 7.39 1.72 -17.42
C ALA A 18 8.76 2.06 -18.01
N GLU A 19 9.08 1.59 -19.23
CA GLU A 19 10.32 1.92 -19.91
C GLU A 19 10.47 3.43 -20.17
N SER A 20 9.39 4.11 -20.56
CA SER A 20 9.39 5.56 -20.76
C SER A 20 9.70 6.31 -19.46
N VAL A 21 9.04 5.94 -18.37
CA VAL A 21 9.25 6.54 -17.04
C VAL A 21 10.68 6.31 -16.56
N PHE A 22 11.19 5.08 -16.66
CA PHE A 22 12.55 4.76 -16.19
C PHE A 22 13.62 5.44 -17.04
N LYS A 23 13.43 5.51 -18.37
CA LYS A 23 14.34 6.25 -19.26
C LYS A 23 14.41 7.73 -18.92
N ALA A 24 13.28 8.35 -18.56
CA ALA A 24 13.24 9.77 -18.19
C ALA A 24 14.11 10.07 -16.95
N ILE A 25 14.32 9.09 -16.07
CA ILE A 25 15.19 9.20 -14.88
C ILE A 25 16.55 8.49 -15.06
N GLY A 26 16.89 8.08 -16.29
CA GLY A 26 18.19 7.47 -16.61
C GLY A 26 18.37 6.02 -16.18
N LEU A 27 17.30 5.29 -15.91
CA LEU A 27 17.33 3.89 -15.47
C LEU A 27 16.84 2.92 -16.56
N LYS A 28 17.43 1.73 -16.62
CA LYS A 28 16.87 0.59 -17.34
C LYS A 28 15.83 -0.12 -16.48
N THR A 29 14.87 -0.79 -17.12
CA THR A 29 13.86 -1.59 -16.41
C THR A 29 14.47 -2.62 -15.46
N SER A 30 15.56 -3.29 -15.86
CA SER A 30 16.25 -4.26 -14.99
C SER A 30 16.84 -3.62 -13.74
N GLU A 31 17.37 -2.40 -13.84
CA GLU A 31 17.90 -1.66 -12.69
C GLU A 31 16.77 -1.21 -11.77
N ALA A 32 15.66 -0.71 -12.32
CA ALA A 32 14.48 -0.34 -11.56
C ALA A 32 13.89 -1.54 -10.80
N ILE A 33 13.80 -2.72 -11.43
CA ILE A 33 13.34 -3.95 -10.77
C ILE A 33 14.32 -4.40 -9.67
N ARG A 34 15.63 -4.26 -9.87
CA ARG A 34 16.62 -4.56 -8.84
C ARG A 34 16.48 -3.64 -7.62
N LEU A 35 16.27 -2.33 -7.86
CA LEU A 35 16.03 -1.36 -6.80
C LEU A 35 14.72 -1.66 -6.05
N PHE A 36 13.67 -2.05 -6.76
CA PHE A 36 12.40 -2.46 -6.17
C PHE A 36 12.57 -3.62 -5.19
N LEU A 37 13.28 -4.69 -5.61
CA LEU A 37 13.54 -5.84 -4.76
C LEU A 37 14.39 -5.49 -3.54
N GLN A 38 15.43 -4.67 -3.73
CA GLN A 38 16.28 -4.21 -2.62
C GLN A 38 15.48 -3.40 -1.60
N GLN A 39 14.60 -2.50 -2.07
CA GLN A 39 13.78 -1.69 -1.18
C GLN A 39 12.73 -2.53 -0.46
N ALA A 40 12.18 -3.55 -1.10
CA ALA A 40 11.25 -4.47 -0.46
C ALA A 40 11.89 -5.21 0.72
N VAL A 41 13.15 -5.65 0.54
CA VAL A 41 13.94 -6.28 1.61
C VAL A 41 14.23 -5.27 2.73
N ASN A 42 14.65 -4.05 2.39
CA ASN A 42 14.98 -3.02 3.38
C ASN A 42 13.76 -2.60 4.23
N SER A 43 12.58 -2.50 3.61
CA SER A 43 11.34 -2.13 4.30
C SER A 43 10.65 -3.29 5.01
N GLY A 44 11.08 -4.54 4.79
CA GLY A 44 10.39 -5.73 5.28
C GLY A 44 8.97 -5.89 4.71
N GLY A 45 8.71 -5.36 3.52
CA GLY A 45 7.36 -5.25 2.95
C GLY A 45 7.36 -4.64 1.55
N LEU A 46 6.21 -4.18 1.07
CA LEU A 46 6.16 -3.49 -0.22
C LEU A 46 6.92 -2.15 -0.13
N PRO A 47 7.72 -1.80 -1.15
CA PRO A 47 8.52 -0.57 -1.16
C PRO A 47 7.69 0.68 -1.45
N PHE A 48 6.39 0.51 -1.65
CA PHE A 48 5.38 1.55 -1.68
C PHE A 48 4.22 1.13 -0.79
N GLN A 49 3.46 2.09 -0.30
CA GLN A 49 2.26 1.80 0.47
C GLN A 49 1.12 1.46 -0.51
N PRO A 50 0.62 0.21 -0.54
CA PRO A 50 -0.47 -0.14 -1.43
C PRO A 50 -1.74 0.59 -0.97
N MET A 51 -2.01 1.72 -1.61
CA MET A 51 -3.24 2.47 -1.40
C MET A 51 -4.30 1.87 -2.32
N ALA A 52 -5.29 1.18 -1.74
CA ALA A 52 -6.52 0.92 -2.46
C ALA A 52 -7.23 2.26 -2.70
N LYS A 53 -7.68 2.54 -3.94
CA LYS A 53 -8.47 3.75 -4.26
C LYS A 53 -9.71 3.90 -3.37
N GLN A 54 -10.19 2.79 -2.81
CA GLN A 54 -11.29 2.76 -1.86
C GLN A 54 -10.81 2.08 -0.57
N PRO A 55 -11.30 2.52 0.60
CA PRO A 55 -11.08 1.81 1.84
C PRO A 55 -11.50 0.33 1.72
N ASN A 56 -10.90 -0.53 2.52
CA ASN A 56 -11.32 -1.94 2.56
C ASN A 56 -12.79 -2.06 2.99
N THR A 57 -13.40 -3.22 2.73
CA THR A 57 -14.83 -3.46 3.03
C THR A 57 -15.17 -3.16 4.48
N ALA A 58 -14.34 -3.60 5.44
CA ALA A 58 -14.54 -3.35 6.85
C ALA A 58 -14.56 -1.85 7.20
N THR A 59 -13.70 -1.05 6.57
CA THR A 59 -13.63 0.40 6.77
C THR A 59 -14.84 1.10 6.15
N LEU A 60 -15.28 0.65 4.96
CA LEU A 60 -16.49 1.14 4.32
C LEU A 60 -17.75 0.85 5.16
N GLU A 61 -17.83 -0.33 5.78
CA GLU A 61 -18.93 -0.71 6.67
C GLU A 61 -18.93 0.12 7.95
N ALA A 62 -17.77 0.31 8.58
CA ALA A 62 -17.63 1.16 9.76
C ALA A 62 -18.04 2.62 9.47
N MET A 63 -17.67 3.17 8.31
CA MET A 63 -18.10 4.51 7.89
C MET A 63 -19.62 4.59 7.74
N LYS A 64 -20.24 3.60 7.05
CA LYS A 64 -21.70 3.54 6.88
C LYS A 64 -22.45 3.37 8.20
N GLU A 65 -21.91 2.62 9.15
CA GLU A 65 -22.50 2.46 10.48
C GLU A 65 -22.51 3.80 11.23
N LEU A 66 -21.40 4.54 11.15
CA LEU A 66 -21.28 5.85 11.78
C LEU A 66 -22.24 6.88 11.13
N GLU A 67 -22.36 6.88 9.80
CA GLU A 67 -23.31 7.72 9.06
C GLU A 67 -24.77 7.42 9.41
N LYS A 68 -25.08 6.15 9.70
CA LYS A 68 -26.41 5.70 10.17
C LYS A 68 -26.67 6.00 11.66
N GLY A 69 -25.70 6.59 12.37
CA GLY A 69 -25.83 6.94 13.78
C GLY A 69 -25.49 5.81 14.76
N GLY A 70 -24.82 4.75 14.31
CA GLY A 70 -24.36 3.64 15.15
C GLY A 70 -23.13 3.96 16.02
N GLY A 71 -22.56 5.17 15.90
CA GLY A 71 -21.39 5.58 16.67
C GLY A 71 -21.72 6.07 18.09
N GLU A 72 -20.85 5.79 19.04
CA GLU A 72 -20.94 6.34 20.39
C GLU A 72 -20.38 7.77 20.44
N ARG A 73 -21.14 8.69 21.06
CA ARG A 73 -20.68 10.06 21.33
C ARG A 73 -20.04 10.12 22.69
N ILE A 74 -18.73 10.31 22.72
CA ILE A 74 -17.96 10.43 23.96
C ILE A 74 -17.53 11.89 24.15
N LYS A 75 -17.68 12.40 25.37
CA LYS A 75 -17.62 13.84 25.67
C LYS A 75 -16.20 14.37 25.88
N ASN A 76 -15.28 13.51 26.30
CA ASN A 76 -13.89 13.86 26.60
C ASN A 76 -12.94 12.68 26.32
N ALA A 77 -11.64 12.94 26.28
CA ALA A 77 -10.64 11.92 25.99
C ALA A 77 -10.56 10.84 27.08
N ASP A 78 -10.70 11.20 28.36
CA ASP A 78 -10.68 10.26 29.49
C ASP A 78 -11.78 9.19 29.39
N ASP A 79 -12.99 9.58 28.98
CA ASP A 79 -14.13 8.66 28.82
C ASP A 79 -13.97 7.78 27.57
N LEU A 80 -13.21 8.22 26.56
CA LEU A 80 -12.89 7.42 25.37
C LEU A 80 -11.93 6.29 25.72
N PHE A 81 -10.85 6.60 26.45
CA PHE A 81 -9.89 5.57 26.86
C PHE A 81 -10.52 4.55 27.83
N LYS A 82 -11.42 4.98 28.71
CA LYS A 82 -12.18 4.07 29.59
C LYS A 82 -13.14 3.14 28.84
N SER A 83 -13.65 3.53 27.68
CA SER A 83 -14.56 2.66 26.90
C SER A 83 -13.80 1.59 26.12
N TRP A 84 -12.53 1.83 25.77
CA TRP A 84 -11.66 0.86 25.09
C TRP A 84 -11.09 -0.22 26.01
N ASP A 85 -10.85 0.11 27.28
CA ASP A 85 -10.30 -0.83 28.27
C ASP A 85 -11.32 -1.86 28.77
N LYS A 86 -12.62 -1.66 28.46
CA LYS A 86 -13.73 -2.50 28.91
C LYS A 86 -14.04 -3.71 28.01
N LYS A 87 -13.17 -4.06 27.07
CA LYS A 87 -13.44 -5.11 26.06
C LYS A 87 -12.48 -6.28 26.12
#